data_AF-A0A0F6TXM9-F1
#
_entry.id   AF-A0A0F6TXM9-F1
#
_cell.length_a   1.000
_cell.length_b   1.000
_cell.length_c   1.000
_cell.angle_alpha   90.00
_cell.angle_beta   90.00
_cell.angle_gamma   90.00
#
_symmetry.space_group_name_H-M   'P 1'
#
loop_
_entity.id
_entity.type
_entity.pdbx_description
1 polymer ?
#
loop_
_entity_poly.entity_id
_entity_poly.type
_entity_poly.pdbx_seq_one_letter_code
_entity_poly.pdbx_strand_id
1 'polypeptide(L)'
;MLNFNSSSLRYRFIYLTKNIYDGIAIHTLFADALHESGLKTEFNEDIPFHLIDKYINFIPFSLRFNVTYKQRDRVLESDITLSAKGEEIKRMSFNNILFFVDMYKPENTSFLSFAGLQDLNAIRERIEAFMVHCDAVISGNKKCRSRSFLFTLREQQIVFHLLQGMSVKEIALELEVSDKLVYRERWALTRKLIDQKNCRLYKRLINIKATC
;
A
#
# COMPACT_ATOMS: atom_id res chain seq x y z
N MET A 1 -18.16 0.19 29.69
CA MET A 1 -17.75 1.03 28.54
C MET A 1 -17.74 0.13 27.31
N LEU A 2 -18.67 0.31 26.38
CA LEU A 2 -18.68 -0.40 25.10
C LEU A 2 -17.42 0.04 24.32
N ASN A 3 -16.48 -0.88 24.13
CA ASN A 3 -15.35 -0.67 23.23
C ASN A 3 -15.88 -0.62 21.79
N PHE A 4 -16.37 0.56 21.39
CA PHE A 4 -16.79 0.87 20.03
C PHE A 4 -15.56 1.06 19.12
N ASN A 5 -14.75 0.00 18.98
CA ASN A 5 -13.66 -0.06 18.01
C ASN A 5 -14.01 -1.16 17.00
N SER A 6 -15.12 -0.95 16.26
CA SER A 6 -15.45 -1.84 15.15
C SER A 6 -14.27 -1.89 14.17
N SER A 7 -13.92 -3.10 13.74
CA SER A 7 -12.85 -3.34 12.78
C SER A 7 -13.15 -2.60 11.47
N SER A 8 -14.43 -2.56 11.10
CA SER A 8 -14.97 -1.78 9.99
C SER A 8 -14.80 -0.27 10.13
N LEU A 9 -14.49 0.26 11.32
CA LEU A 9 -14.17 1.68 11.56
C LEU A 9 -12.68 1.95 11.64
N ARG A 10 -11.83 0.93 11.75
CA ARG A 10 -10.37 1.09 11.89
C ARG A 10 -9.61 0.75 10.62
N TYR A 11 -9.97 -0.35 9.98
CA TYR A 11 -9.24 -0.89 8.85
C TYR A 11 -9.95 -0.59 7.54
N ARG A 12 -9.19 -0.32 6.48
CA ARG A 12 -9.70 -0.05 5.14
C ARG A 12 -8.85 -0.74 4.10
N PHE A 13 -9.49 -1.35 3.10
CA PHE A 13 -8.86 -1.64 1.83
C PHE A 13 -9.15 -0.52 0.85
N ILE A 14 -8.14 -0.06 0.13
CA ILE A 14 -8.27 1.04 -0.82
C ILE A 14 -7.52 0.67 -2.09
N TYR A 15 -8.21 0.61 -3.22
CA TYR A 15 -7.63 0.28 -4.50
C TYR A 15 -7.50 1.51 -5.39
N LEU A 16 -6.25 1.84 -5.73
CA LEU A 16 -5.90 2.94 -6.63
C LEU A 16 -5.84 2.44 -8.08
N THR A 17 -6.85 2.77 -8.88
CA THR A 17 -6.86 2.51 -10.32
C THR A 17 -7.67 3.56 -11.06
N LYS A 18 -7.23 3.93 -12.27
CA LYS A 18 -7.99 4.80 -13.18
C LYS A 18 -9.03 4.00 -13.99
N ASN A 19 -8.94 2.67 -13.98
CA ASN A 19 -9.82 1.80 -14.75
C ASN A 19 -10.85 1.14 -13.82
N ILE A 20 -12.11 1.54 -13.95
CA ILE A 20 -13.19 1.02 -13.12
C ILE A 20 -13.43 -0.49 -13.32
N TYR A 21 -13.26 -1.01 -14.53
CA TYR A 21 -13.44 -2.44 -14.82
C TYR A 21 -12.36 -3.29 -14.16
N ASP A 22 -11.12 -2.80 -14.18
CA ASP A 22 -10.01 -3.39 -13.43
C ASP A 22 -10.31 -3.37 -11.92
N GLY A 23 -10.86 -2.25 -11.41
CA GLY A 23 -11.34 -2.13 -10.04
C GLY A 23 -12.38 -3.19 -9.65
N ILE A 24 -13.38 -3.41 -10.50
CA ILE A 24 -14.42 -4.43 -10.28
C ILE A 24 -13.81 -5.83 -10.28
N ALA A 25 -12.94 -6.14 -11.24
CA ALA A 25 -12.30 -7.45 -11.34
C ALA A 25 -11.43 -7.77 -10.11
N ILE A 26 -10.61 -6.81 -9.68
CA ILE A 26 -9.79 -6.94 -8.47
C ILE A 26 -10.68 -7.07 -7.23
N HIS A 27 -11.78 -6.32 -7.14
CA HIS A 27 -12.71 -6.42 -6.02
C HIS A 27 -13.33 -7.82 -5.91
N THR A 28 -13.73 -8.44 -7.02
CA THR A 28 -14.28 -9.81 -7.00
C THR A 28 -13.25 -10.81 -6.45
N LEU A 29 -12.02 -10.78 -6.95
CA LEU A 29 -10.95 -11.67 -6.46
C LEU A 29 -10.57 -11.38 -5.01
N PHE A 30 -10.60 -10.11 -4.61
CA PHE A 30 -10.38 -9.67 -3.24
C PHE A 30 -11.45 -10.20 -2.29
N ALA A 31 -12.73 -10.13 -2.66
CA ALA A 31 -13.83 -10.56 -1.82
C ALA A 31 -13.75 -12.05 -1.51
N ASP A 32 -13.48 -12.87 -2.53
CA ASP A 32 -13.24 -14.32 -2.37
C ASP A 32 -12.07 -14.57 -1.40
N ALA A 33 -10.92 -13.96 -1.65
CA ALA A 33 -9.71 -14.16 -0.84
C ALA A 33 -9.87 -13.65 0.60
N LEU A 34 -10.60 -12.54 0.81
CA LEU A 34 -10.90 -12.03 2.14
C LEU A 34 -11.79 -13.02 2.90
N HIS A 35 -12.84 -13.55 2.26
CA HIS A 35 -13.76 -14.50 2.90
C HIS A 35 -13.04 -15.75 3.41
N GLU A 36 -12.03 -16.23 2.67
CA GLU A 36 -11.21 -17.39 3.04
C GLU A 36 -10.00 -17.07 3.95
N SER A 37 -9.79 -15.78 4.26
CA SER A 37 -8.60 -15.34 5.00
C SER A 37 -8.74 -15.44 6.52
N GLY A 38 -7.59 -15.54 7.21
CA GLY A 38 -7.54 -15.42 8.68
C GLY A 38 -7.98 -14.04 9.16
N LEU A 39 -7.79 -13.02 8.31
CA LEU A 39 -8.19 -11.64 8.55
C LEU A 39 -9.70 -11.51 8.80
N LYS A 40 -10.52 -12.24 8.03
CA LYS A 40 -11.98 -12.24 8.21
C LYS A 40 -12.38 -12.88 9.54
N THR A 41 -11.70 -13.96 9.92
CA THR A 41 -11.90 -14.64 11.21
C THR A 41 -11.50 -13.75 12.39
N GLU A 42 -10.40 -12.99 12.26
CA GLU A 42 -9.91 -12.10 13.33
C GLU A 42 -10.87 -10.94 13.60
N PHE A 43 -11.49 -10.38 12.56
CA PHE A 43 -12.35 -9.20 12.70
C PHE A 43 -13.82 -9.49 12.93
N ASN A 44 -14.31 -10.67 12.54
CA ASN A 44 -15.72 -11.07 12.62
C ASN A 44 -16.71 -10.05 12.02
N GLU A 45 -16.22 -9.17 11.15
CA GLU A 45 -16.93 -8.08 10.47
C GLU A 45 -16.36 -7.92 9.06
N ASP A 46 -17.07 -7.26 8.16
CA ASP A 46 -16.53 -6.91 6.84
C ASP A 46 -15.61 -5.68 6.93
N ILE A 47 -14.45 -5.75 6.28
CA ILE A 47 -13.56 -4.59 6.12
C ILE A 47 -13.96 -3.86 4.84
N PRO A 48 -14.26 -2.55 4.90
CA PRO A 48 -14.62 -1.79 3.71
C PRO A 48 -13.53 -1.81 2.63
N PHE A 49 -13.95 -1.94 1.37
CA PHE A 49 -13.13 -1.77 0.18
C PHE A 49 -13.54 -0.49 -0.56
N HIS A 50 -12.58 0.39 -0.82
CA HIS A 50 -12.80 1.64 -1.53
C HIS A 50 -12.05 1.65 -2.86
N LEU A 51 -12.69 2.14 -3.91
CA LEU A 51 -12.06 2.40 -5.20
C LEU A 51 -11.72 3.89 -5.30
N ILE A 52 -10.47 4.21 -5.65
CA ILE A 52 -10.03 5.58 -5.89
C ILE A 52 -9.27 5.68 -7.23
N ASP A 53 -9.45 6.80 -7.93
CA ASP A 53 -8.82 7.09 -9.21
C ASP A 53 -7.53 7.91 -9.09
N LYS A 54 -7.36 8.61 -7.96
CA LYS A 54 -6.24 9.51 -7.68
C LYS A 54 -5.68 9.26 -6.29
N TYR A 55 -4.36 9.27 -6.16
CA TYR A 55 -3.68 9.07 -4.88
C TYR A 55 -4.04 10.15 -3.84
N ILE A 56 -4.43 11.36 -4.24
CA ILE A 56 -4.91 12.38 -3.29
C ILE A 56 -6.07 11.87 -2.43
N ASN A 57 -6.92 11.00 -2.98
CA ASN A 57 -8.08 10.44 -2.29
C ASN A 57 -7.69 9.35 -1.27
N PHE A 58 -6.42 8.90 -1.26
CA PHE A 58 -5.87 8.01 -0.24
C PHE A 58 -5.49 8.76 1.04
N ILE A 59 -5.12 10.04 0.95
CA ILE A 59 -4.56 10.84 2.05
C ILE A 59 -5.46 10.88 3.29
N PRO A 60 -6.81 11.03 3.17
CA PRO A 60 -7.68 11.03 4.34
C PRO A 60 -7.59 9.76 5.20
N PHE A 61 -7.10 8.65 4.63
CA PHE A 61 -7.03 7.35 5.31
C PHE A 61 -5.65 7.07 5.90
N SER A 62 -4.57 7.53 5.26
CA SER A 62 -3.22 7.07 5.56
C SER A 62 -2.44 8.00 6.48
N LEU A 63 -2.77 9.30 6.47
CA LEU A 63 -1.94 10.31 7.11
C LEU A 63 -2.86 11.29 7.86
N ARG A 64 -2.81 11.23 9.20
CA ARG A 64 -3.28 12.33 10.04
C ARG A 64 -2.30 13.51 9.92
N PHE A 65 -2.19 14.10 8.72
CA PHE A 65 -1.47 15.35 8.55
C PHE A 65 -2.22 16.41 9.37
N ASN A 66 -1.76 16.62 10.60
CA ASN A 66 -2.29 17.68 11.45
C ASN A 66 -2.02 19.02 10.75
N VAL A 67 -3.12 19.73 10.44
CA VAL A 67 -3.24 21.19 10.43
C VAL A 67 -2.43 21.97 9.37
N THR A 68 -1.58 21.34 8.57
CA THR A 68 -0.85 22.04 7.50
C THR A 68 -1.19 21.50 6.11
N TYR A 69 -2.47 21.32 5.82
CA TYR A 69 -2.94 21.54 4.45
C TYR A 69 -2.90 23.05 4.17
N LYS A 70 -1.70 23.65 4.25
CA LYS A 70 -1.37 24.76 3.38
C LYS A 70 -1.40 24.12 2.01
N GLN A 71 -2.57 24.15 1.36
CA GLN A 71 -2.63 24.07 -0.09
C GLN A 71 -1.66 25.17 -0.55
N ARG A 72 -0.39 24.81 -0.76
CA ARG A 72 0.43 25.57 -1.70
C ARG A 72 -0.41 25.52 -2.97
N ASP A 73 -0.55 26.63 -3.68
CA ASP A 73 -1.32 26.76 -4.93
C ASP A 73 -0.81 25.87 -6.09
N ARG A 74 -0.11 24.79 -5.78
CA ARG A 74 0.44 23.81 -6.71
C ARG A 74 -0.67 22.85 -7.12
N VAL A 75 -0.84 22.74 -8.43
CA VAL A 75 -1.62 21.68 -9.05
C VAL A 75 -0.96 20.35 -8.72
N LEU A 76 -1.74 19.42 -8.15
CA LEU A 76 -1.26 18.09 -7.82
C LEU A 76 -1.08 17.26 -9.09
N GLU A 77 0.02 16.52 -9.16
CA GLU A 77 0.28 15.59 -10.26
C GLU A 77 -0.77 14.46 -10.27
N SER A 78 -1.13 13.98 -11.46
CA SER A 78 -2.08 12.88 -11.60
C SER A 78 -1.44 11.50 -11.40
N ASP A 79 -0.13 11.40 -11.60
CA ASP A 79 0.61 10.14 -11.65
C ASP A 79 1.92 10.28 -10.89
N ILE A 80 2.16 9.37 -9.95
CA ILE A 80 3.43 9.32 -9.23
C ILE A 80 4.36 8.37 -9.99
N THR A 81 5.48 8.90 -10.45
CA THR A 81 6.55 8.09 -11.05
C THR A 81 7.73 8.00 -10.09
N LEU A 82 8.05 6.78 -9.68
CA LEU A 82 9.25 6.48 -8.91
C LEU A 82 10.40 6.19 -9.86
N SER A 83 11.53 6.86 -9.64
CA SER A 83 12.73 6.69 -10.46
C SER A 83 13.83 6.01 -9.65
N ALA A 84 14.40 4.96 -10.21
CA ALA A 84 15.51 4.19 -9.66
C ALA A 84 16.76 4.43 -10.52
N LYS A 85 17.89 4.82 -9.92
CA LYS A 85 19.19 4.84 -10.59
C LYS A 85 19.86 3.47 -10.41
N GLY A 86 20.23 2.81 -11.50
CA GLY A 86 21.03 1.57 -11.47
C GLY A 86 20.26 0.26 -11.69
N GLU A 87 18.94 0.29 -11.87
CA GLU A 87 18.16 -0.87 -12.34
C GLU A 87 17.87 -0.75 -13.85
N GLU A 88 17.57 -1.87 -14.50
CA GLU A 88 17.08 -1.90 -15.88
C GLU A 88 15.77 -1.10 -16.04
N ILE A 89 14.92 -1.11 -15.01
CA ILE A 89 13.67 -0.34 -14.96
C ILE A 89 13.94 1.02 -14.30
N LYS A 90 14.14 2.04 -15.13
CA LYS A 90 14.48 3.40 -14.67
C LYS A 90 13.30 4.17 -14.06
N ARG A 91 12.06 3.82 -14.40
CA ARG A 91 10.84 4.51 -13.97
C ARG A 91 9.71 3.51 -13.74
N MET A 92 9.04 3.61 -12.60
CA MET A 92 7.87 2.79 -12.24
C MET A 92 6.71 3.70 -11.84
N SER A 93 5.54 3.46 -12.43
CA SER A 93 4.31 4.11 -12.02
C SER A 93 3.82 3.54 -10.69
N PHE A 94 3.38 4.41 -9.79
CA PHE A 94 2.75 4.04 -8.53
C PHE A 94 1.22 4.05 -8.70
N ASN A 95 0.73 3.06 -9.45
CA ASN A 95 -0.68 2.87 -9.80
C ASN A 95 -1.07 1.39 -9.73
N ASN A 96 -2.37 1.10 -9.77
CA ASN A 96 -2.94 -0.24 -9.61
C ASN A 96 -2.45 -0.88 -8.31
N ILE A 97 -2.65 -0.14 -7.21
CA ILE A 97 -2.16 -0.49 -5.88
C ILE A 97 -3.33 -0.71 -4.94
N LEU A 98 -3.37 -1.89 -4.32
CA LEU A 98 -4.27 -2.21 -3.22
C LEU A 98 -3.56 -1.92 -1.90
N PHE A 99 -4.09 -0.96 -1.17
CA PHE A 99 -3.64 -0.62 0.17
C PHE A 99 -4.48 -1.34 1.22
N PHE A 100 -3.83 -1.74 2.30
CA PHE A 100 -4.46 -2.09 3.57
C PHE A 100 -4.04 -1.03 4.60
N VAL A 101 -5.01 -0.31 5.16
CA VAL A 101 -4.77 0.86 6.01
C VAL A 101 -5.29 0.60 7.41
N ASP A 102 -4.47 0.91 8.42
CA ASP A 102 -4.87 1.01 9.82
C ASP A 102 -4.97 2.49 10.20
N MET A 103 -6.18 3.03 10.30
CA MET A 103 -6.41 4.47 10.52
C MET A 103 -5.96 4.98 11.90
N TYR A 104 -5.61 4.07 12.82
CA TYR A 104 -5.05 4.42 14.12
C TYR A 104 -3.54 4.21 14.21
N LYS A 105 -2.96 3.36 13.34
CA LYS A 105 -1.52 3.09 13.30
C LYS A 105 -1.00 3.13 11.86
N PRO A 106 -0.71 4.32 11.31
CA PRO A 106 -0.20 4.47 9.95
C PRO A 106 1.06 3.66 9.62
N GLU A 107 1.84 3.24 10.64
CA GLU A 107 3.01 2.36 10.43
C GLU A 107 2.64 0.94 10.00
N ASN A 108 1.37 0.53 10.22
CA ASN A 108 0.82 -0.76 9.81
C ASN A 108 0.23 -0.72 8.39
N THR A 109 0.27 0.43 7.71
CA THR A 109 -0.21 0.50 6.33
C THR A 109 0.65 -0.39 5.44
N SER A 110 -0.02 -1.19 4.62
CA SER A 110 0.59 -2.09 3.66
C SER A 110 0.03 -1.86 2.27
N PHE A 111 0.76 -2.31 1.24
CA PHE A 111 0.35 -2.17 -0.14
C PHE A 111 0.78 -3.36 -1.01
N LEU A 112 -0.03 -3.65 -2.01
CA LEU A 112 0.19 -4.64 -3.05
C LEU A 112 0.03 -3.97 -4.42
N SER A 113 1.02 -4.14 -5.29
CA SER A 113 1.00 -3.64 -6.67
C SER A 113 0.63 -4.75 -7.66
N PHE A 114 -0.29 -4.41 -8.57
CA PHE A 114 -0.65 -5.22 -9.73
C PHE A 114 -0.01 -4.70 -11.03
N ALA A 115 0.96 -3.80 -10.95
CA ALA A 115 1.59 -3.20 -12.12
C ALA A 115 2.20 -4.27 -13.05
N GLY A 116 1.71 -4.32 -14.29
CA GLY A 116 2.18 -5.24 -15.33
C GLY A 116 1.67 -6.68 -15.20
N LEU A 117 0.63 -6.94 -14.40
CA LEU A 117 -0.04 -8.24 -14.34
C LEU A 117 -1.27 -8.29 -15.24
N GLN A 118 -1.45 -9.43 -15.91
CA GLN A 118 -2.64 -9.74 -16.71
C GLN A 118 -3.20 -11.14 -16.40
N ASP A 119 -2.42 -12.02 -15.77
CA ASP A 119 -2.86 -13.36 -15.40
C ASP A 119 -3.68 -13.35 -14.12
N LEU A 120 -4.93 -13.85 -14.20
CA LEU A 120 -5.87 -13.91 -13.10
C LEU A 120 -5.38 -14.80 -11.95
N ASN A 121 -4.72 -15.91 -12.26
CA ASN A 121 -4.20 -16.83 -11.24
C ASN A 121 -3.07 -16.17 -10.45
N ALA A 122 -2.15 -15.50 -11.14
CA ALA A 122 -1.12 -14.70 -10.48
C ALA A 122 -1.72 -13.57 -9.64
N ILE A 123 -2.77 -12.88 -10.11
CA ILE A 123 -3.45 -11.83 -9.32
C ILE A 123 -4.04 -12.44 -8.03
N ARG A 124 -4.76 -13.56 -8.14
CA ARG A 124 -5.34 -14.27 -6.99
C ARG A 124 -4.27 -14.69 -5.97
N GLU A 125 -3.19 -15.34 -6.41
CA GLU A 125 -2.08 -15.77 -5.53
C GLU A 125 -1.47 -14.57 -4.78
N ARG A 126 -1.35 -13.42 -5.44
CA ARG A 126 -0.84 -12.20 -4.81
C ARG A 126 -1.78 -11.64 -3.75
N ILE A 127 -3.08 -11.62 -4.03
CA ILE A 127 -4.10 -11.17 -3.08
C ILE A 127 -4.09 -12.08 -1.85
N GLU A 128 -4.08 -13.40 -2.03
CA GLU A 128 -4.03 -14.37 -0.93
C GLU A 128 -2.80 -14.14 -0.03
N ALA A 129 -1.62 -14.06 -0.63
CA ALA A 129 -0.39 -13.78 0.11
C ALA A 129 -0.41 -12.39 0.80
N PHE A 130 -1.09 -11.41 0.20
CA PHE A 130 -1.29 -10.11 0.81
C PHE A 130 -2.26 -10.16 2.00
N MET A 131 -3.31 -10.97 1.96
CA MET A 131 -4.18 -11.22 3.12
C MET A 131 -3.40 -11.83 4.27
N VAL A 132 -2.54 -12.82 3.98
CA VAL A 132 -1.63 -13.41 5.00
C VAL A 132 -0.75 -12.32 5.63
N HIS A 133 -0.22 -11.40 4.83
CA HIS A 133 0.56 -10.30 5.34
C HIS A 133 -0.24 -9.33 6.21
N CYS A 134 -1.44 -8.95 5.78
CA CYS A 134 -2.29 -8.01 6.52
C CYS A 134 -2.67 -8.58 7.89
N ASP A 135 -3.09 -9.84 7.93
CA ASP A 135 -3.37 -10.61 9.15
C ASP A 135 -2.15 -10.62 10.09
N ALA A 136 -0.97 -10.89 9.54
CA ALA A 136 0.28 -10.85 10.28
C ALA A 136 0.61 -9.45 10.85
N VAL A 137 0.22 -8.37 10.14
CA VAL A 137 0.40 -6.98 10.58
C VAL A 137 -0.47 -6.64 11.80
N ILE A 138 -1.68 -7.19 11.88
CA ILE A 138 -2.58 -6.94 13.00
C ILE A 138 -2.22 -7.83 14.20
N SER A 139 -2.06 -9.12 13.97
CA SER A 139 -1.78 -10.14 15.00
C SER A 139 -0.39 -10.06 15.62
N GLY A 140 0.53 -9.26 15.06
CA GLY A 140 1.91 -9.19 15.56
C GLY A 140 2.86 -10.26 15.00
N ASN A 141 2.38 -11.18 14.14
CA ASN A 141 3.18 -12.31 13.66
C ASN A 141 4.29 -11.87 12.68
N LYS A 142 5.54 -11.79 13.16
CA LYS A 142 6.67 -11.36 12.33
C LYS A 142 7.07 -12.35 11.22
N LYS A 143 6.73 -13.64 11.34
CA LYS A 143 7.13 -14.67 10.35
C LYS A 143 6.37 -14.52 9.03
N CYS A 144 5.10 -14.13 9.12
CA CYS A 144 4.22 -13.93 7.96
C CYS A 144 4.25 -12.48 7.42
N ARG A 145 5.09 -11.60 7.98
CA ARG A 145 5.25 -10.23 7.48
C ARG A 145 6.32 -10.15 6.39
N SER A 146 5.99 -9.49 5.29
CA SER A 146 6.97 -9.13 4.27
C SER A 146 7.26 -7.64 4.27
N ARG A 147 8.55 -7.28 4.28
CA ARG A 147 8.98 -5.89 4.11
C ARG A 147 8.58 -5.32 2.74
N SER A 148 8.44 -6.18 1.73
CA SER A 148 8.04 -5.76 0.38
C SER A 148 6.61 -5.20 0.34
N PHE A 149 5.76 -5.54 1.32
CA PHE A 149 4.38 -5.04 1.38
C PHE A 149 4.19 -3.86 2.34
N LEU A 150 5.15 -3.56 3.22
CA LEU A 150 4.99 -2.44 4.16
C LEU A 150 5.02 -1.11 3.42
N PHE A 151 4.11 -0.20 3.76
CA PHE A 151 4.13 1.19 3.32
C PHE A 151 4.40 2.11 4.51
N THR A 152 5.66 2.39 4.78
CA THR A 152 6.06 3.14 5.97
C THR A 152 5.54 4.58 5.93
N LEU A 153 5.35 5.18 7.10
CA LEU A 153 4.94 6.58 7.23
C LEU A 153 5.83 7.52 6.39
N ARG A 154 7.15 7.26 6.36
CA ARG A 154 8.10 8.06 5.59
C ARG A 154 7.89 7.91 4.08
N GLU A 155 7.64 6.69 3.60
CA GLU A 155 7.32 6.45 2.20
C GLU A 155 6.00 7.11 1.81
N GLN A 156 4.99 7.04 2.67
CA GLN A 156 3.71 7.73 2.49
C GLN A 156 3.88 9.25 2.36
N GLN A 157 4.69 9.87 3.22
CA GLN A 157 5.03 11.30 3.16
C GLN A 157 5.78 11.67 1.87
N ILE A 158 6.75 10.85 1.46
CA ILE A 158 7.51 11.10 0.23
C ILE A 158 6.60 11.01 -0.99
N VAL A 159 5.74 9.99 -1.07
CA VAL A 159 4.77 9.86 -2.17
C VAL A 159 3.82 11.07 -2.20
N PHE A 160 3.37 11.54 -1.04
CA PHE A 160 2.57 12.76 -0.94
C PHE A 160 3.29 14.00 -1.48
N HIS A 161 4.53 14.25 -1.10
CA HIS A 161 5.25 15.42 -1.60
C HIS A 161 5.64 15.31 -3.08
N LEU A 162 5.87 14.09 -3.58
CA LEU A 162 6.00 13.85 -5.02
C LEU A 162 4.72 14.24 -5.77
N LEU A 163 3.54 13.92 -5.22
CA LEU A 163 2.25 14.36 -5.77
C LEU A 163 2.14 15.89 -5.85
N GLN A 164 2.80 16.63 -4.96
CA GLN A 164 2.86 18.10 -4.98
C GLN A 164 3.87 18.67 -5.98
N GLY A 165 4.48 17.82 -6.83
CA GLY A 165 5.53 18.22 -7.76
C GLY A 165 6.81 18.67 -7.07
N MET A 166 7.04 18.30 -5.81
CA MET A 166 8.24 18.71 -5.07
C MET A 166 9.46 17.91 -5.54
N SER A 167 10.55 18.61 -5.80
CA SER A 167 11.87 18.06 -6.03
C SER A 167 12.43 17.41 -4.76
N VAL A 168 13.43 16.54 -4.89
CA VAL A 168 14.07 15.86 -3.74
C VAL A 168 14.58 16.85 -2.69
N LYS A 169 15.14 17.99 -3.12
CA LYS A 169 15.62 19.05 -2.22
C LYS A 169 14.49 19.69 -1.44
N GLU A 170 13.36 19.99 -2.09
CA GLU A 170 12.19 20.54 -1.43
C GLU A 170 11.59 19.55 -0.42
N ILE A 171 11.52 18.26 -0.78
CA ILE A 171 11.04 17.20 0.12
C ILE A 171 11.97 17.08 1.33
N ALA A 172 13.28 17.10 1.12
CA ALA A 172 14.27 17.00 2.17
C ALA A 172 14.14 18.16 3.18
N LEU A 173 13.95 19.38 2.69
CA LEU A 173 13.69 20.56 3.51
C LEU A 173 12.38 20.43 4.30
N GLU A 174 11.28 20.06 3.63
CA GLU A 174 9.95 19.94 4.27
C GLU A 174 9.92 18.86 5.35
N LEU A 175 10.68 17.78 5.16
CA LEU A 175 10.76 16.65 6.08
C LEU A 175 11.91 16.75 7.09
N GLU A 176 12.67 17.85 7.07
CA GLU A 176 13.86 18.11 7.91
C GLU A 176 14.90 16.98 7.88
N VAL A 177 15.24 16.51 6.67
CA VAL A 177 16.18 15.39 6.46
C VAL A 177 17.16 15.68 5.33
N SER A 178 18.18 14.83 5.19
CA SER A 178 19.12 14.94 4.06
C SER A 178 18.50 14.48 2.72
N ASP A 179 18.91 15.09 1.61
CA ASP A 179 18.59 14.63 0.25
C ASP A 179 18.91 13.13 0.07
N LYS A 180 20.04 12.69 0.64
CA LYS A 180 20.50 11.29 0.58
C LYS A 180 19.47 10.34 1.20
N LEU A 181 18.83 10.75 2.29
CA LEU A 181 17.76 9.96 2.90
C LEU A 181 16.56 9.86 1.96
N VAL A 182 16.11 10.98 1.39
CA VAL A 182 14.96 10.98 0.45
C VAL A 182 15.23 10.09 -0.77
N TYR A 183 16.43 10.15 -1.35
CA TYR A 183 16.82 9.23 -2.43
C TYR A 183 16.78 7.77 -1.99
N ARG A 184 17.28 7.46 -0.79
CA ARG A 184 17.29 6.10 -0.24
C ARG A 184 15.88 5.56 -0.03
N GLU A 185 14.96 6.36 0.51
CA GLU A 185 13.58 5.93 0.75
C GLU A 185 12.80 5.76 -0.58
N ARG A 186 12.99 6.67 -1.56
CA ARG A 186 12.43 6.49 -2.92
C ARG A 186 12.94 5.20 -3.58
N TRP A 187 14.23 4.91 -3.40
CA TRP A 187 14.84 3.68 -3.88
C TRP A 187 14.26 2.45 -3.17
N ALA A 188 14.12 2.49 -1.84
CA ALA A 188 13.53 1.41 -1.07
C ALA A 188 12.10 1.11 -1.52
N LEU A 189 11.27 2.13 -1.72
CA LEU A 189 9.92 1.96 -2.23
C LEU A 189 9.89 1.36 -3.65
N THR A 190 10.81 1.80 -4.52
CA THR A 190 10.94 1.23 -5.87
C THR A 190 11.35 -0.25 -5.81
N ARG A 191 12.29 -0.60 -4.93
CA ARG A 191 12.71 -1.99 -4.69
C ARG A 191 11.55 -2.84 -4.19
N LYS A 192 10.67 -2.33 -3.33
CA LYS A 192 9.46 -3.04 -2.90
C LYS A 192 8.56 -3.40 -4.09
N LEU A 193 8.32 -2.47 -5.01
CA LEU A 193 7.56 -2.73 -6.24
C LEU A 193 8.23 -3.80 -7.12
N ILE A 194 9.56 -3.78 -7.23
CA ILE A 194 10.32 -4.78 -8.00
C ILE A 194 10.22 -6.15 -7.33
N ASP A 195 10.40 -6.22 -6.02
CA ASP A 195 10.34 -7.47 -5.27
C ASP A 195 8.94 -8.11 -5.35
N GLN A 196 7.88 -7.29 -5.40
CA GLN A 196 6.51 -7.71 -5.68
C GLN A 196 6.29 -8.19 -7.13
N LYS A 197 7.30 -8.23 -8.00
CA LYS A 197 7.20 -8.97 -9.27
C LYS A 197 7.63 -10.42 -9.14
N ASN A 198 8.28 -10.79 -8.03
CA ASN A 198 8.85 -12.11 -7.83
C ASN A 198 7.82 -13.11 -7.27
N CYS A 199 7.50 -14.15 -8.04
CA CYS A 199 6.54 -15.19 -7.65
C CYS A 199 6.93 -15.93 -6.35
N ARG A 200 8.23 -16.05 -6.05
CA ARG A 200 8.72 -16.75 -4.84
C ARG A 200 8.29 -16.08 -3.54
N LEU A 201 8.07 -14.76 -3.56
CA LEU A 201 7.60 -14.02 -2.40
C LEU A 201 6.23 -14.54 -1.93
N TYR A 202 5.33 -14.77 -2.87
CA TYR A 202 3.94 -15.15 -2.61
C TYR A 202 3.82 -16.59 -2.13
N LYS A 203 4.43 -17.53 -2.87
CA LYS A 203 4.53 -18.93 -2.47
C LYS A 203 5.08 -19.11 -1.06
N ARG A 204 6.13 -18.36 -0.71
CA ARG A 204 6.71 -18.41 0.63
C ARG A 204 5.68 -18.02 1.71
N LEU A 205 4.95 -16.94 1.52
CA LEU A 205 4.00 -16.44 2.53
C LEU A 205 2.81 -17.38 2.70
N ILE A 206 2.27 -17.89 1.60
CA ILE A 206 1.17 -18.88 1.61
C ILE A 206 1.63 -20.15 2.32
N ASN A 207 2.83 -20.67 2.00
CA ASN A 207 3.36 -21.87 2.62
C ASN A 207 3.63 -21.71 4.12
N ILE A 208 4.14 -20.55 4.57
CA ILE A 208 4.37 -20.32 6.00
C ILE A 208 3.04 -20.42 6.77
N LYS A 209 1.96 -19.83 6.24
CA LYS A 209 0.62 -19.93 6.86
C LYS A 209 0.14 -21.37 6.95
N ALA A 210 0.35 -22.19 5.92
CA ALA A 210 -0.05 -23.60 5.95
C ALA A 210 0.68 -24.44 7.02
N THR A 211 1.80 -23.94 7.57
CA THR A 211 2.62 -24.62 8.57
C THR A 211 2.50 -24.05 9.99
N CYS A 212 1.71 -22.99 10.18
CA CYS A 212 1.49 -22.32 11.46
C CYS A 212 0.06 -22.56 11.94
#